data_AF-A0A7C6T0G3-F1
#
_entry.id   AF-A0A7C6T0G3-F1
#
_cell.length_a   1.000
_cell.length_b   1.000
_cell.length_c   1.000
_cell.angle_alpha   90.00
_cell.angle_beta   90.00
_cell.angle_gamma   90.00
#
_symmetry.space_group_name_H-M   'P 1'
#
loop_
_entity.id
_entity.type
_entity.pdbx_description
1 polymer ?
#
loop_
_entity_poly.entity_id
_entity_poly.type
_entity_poly.pdbx_seq_one_letter_code
_entity_poly.pdbx_strand_id
1 'polypeptide(L)' 'MPAERLQEDYAATISKLASTLGLEYEELVDFCGSIEDGGFVARRLKEFFKAPEITEILDRIAQISEQYRKETLSYDFC' A
#
# COMPACT_ATOMS: atom_id res chain seq x y z
N MET A 1 11.76 -3.97 -9.40
CA MET A 1 12.38 -2.67 -9.01
C MET A 1 13.37 -2.99 -7.89
N PRO A 2 14.12 -2.03 -7.34
CA PRO A 2 14.77 -2.23 -6.05
C PRO A 2 13.76 -2.08 -4.92
N ALA A 3 13.91 -2.85 -3.83
CA ALA A 3 13.01 -2.83 -2.67
C ALA A 3 12.83 -1.43 -2.04
N GLU A 4 13.89 -0.60 -2.04
CA GLU A 4 13.83 0.80 -1.57
C GLU A 4 12.85 1.65 -2.40
N ARG A 5 12.83 1.48 -3.73
CA ARG A 5 11.88 2.21 -4.59
C ARG A 5 10.44 1.79 -4.33
N LEU A 6 10.21 0.52 -3.99
CA LEU A 6 8.86 0.06 -3.63
C LEU A 6 8.40 0.65 -2.29
N GLN A 7 9.31 0.87 -1.34
CA GLN A 7 8.99 1.55 -0.09
C GLN A 7 8.62 3.03 -0.32
N GLU A 8 9.38 3.74 -1.15
CA GLU A 8 9.05 5.13 -1.54
C GLU A 8 7.70 5.21 -2.25
N ASP A 9 7.46 4.33 -3.22
CA ASP A 9 6.18 4.23 -3.95
C ASP A 9 5.01 3.93 -2.98
N TYR A 10 5.22 3.03 -2.02
CA TYR A 10 4.21 2.70 -1.01
C TYR A 10 3.87 3.91 -0.16
N ALA A 11 4.87 4.60 0.41
CA ALA A 11 4.68 5.79 1.24
C ALA A 11 3.95 6.91 0.47
N ALA A 12 4.34 7.16 -0.78
CA ALA A 12 3.68 8.14 -1.64
C ALA A 12 2.22 7.76 -1.93
N THR A 13 1.94 6.47 -2.13
CA THR A 13 0.58 5.98 -2.39
C THR A 13 -0.31 6.09 -1.14
N ILE A 14 0.22 5.83 0.05
CA ILE A 14 -0.48 6.05 1.33
C ILE A 14 -0.76 7.54 1.54
N SER A 15 0.19 8.42 1.26
CA SER A 15 -0.02 9.87 1.33
C SER A 15 -1.13 10.35 0.38
N LYS A 16 -1.18 9.80 -0.84
CA LYS A 16 -2.28 10.06 -1.77
C LYS A 16 -3.63 9.58 -1.23
N LEU A 17 -3.68 8.40 -0.60
CA LEU A 17 -4.89 7.89 0.03
C LEU A 17 -5.36 8.80 1.17
N ALA A 18 -4.44 9.27 2.02
CA ALA A 18 -4.73 10.16 3.15
C ALA A 18 -5.34 11.47 2.66
N SER A 19 -4.71 12.11 1.67
CA SER A 19 -5.22 13.32 1.04
C SER A 19 -6.60 13.12 0.41
N THR A 20 -6.84 11.97 -0.23
CA THR A 20 -8.14 11.66 -0.86
C THR A 20 -9.25 11.46 0.16
N LEU A 21 -8.93 10.88 1.32
CA LEU A 21 -9.87 10.64 2.42
C LEU A 21 -10.04 11.84 3.36
N GLY A 22 -9.19 12.86 3.25
CA GLY A 22 -9.13 13.98 4.18
C GLY A 22 -8.65 13.56 5.58
N LEU A 23 -7.77 12.55 5.64
CA LEU A 23 -7.17 12.01 6.86
C LEU A 23 -5.71 12.42 6.97
N GLU A 24 -5.16 12.35 8.18
CA GLU A 24 -3.73 12.55 8.39
C GLU A 24 -2.93 11.34 7.86
N TYR A 25 -1.74 11.60 7.34
CA TYR A 25 -0.87 10.55 6.82
C TYR A 25 -0.55 9.49 7.89
N GLU A 26 -0.26 9.94 9.11
CA GLU A 26 0.10 9.09 10.25
C GLU A 26 -1.04 8.13 10.62
N GLU A 27 -2.29 8.59 10.59
CA GLU A 27 -3.46 7.74 10.86
C GLU A 27 -3.61 6.61 9.83
N LEU A 28 -3.34 6.90 8.56
CA LEU A 28 -3.35 5.87 7.52
C LEU A 28 -2.14 4.96 7.56
N VAL A 29 -0.96 5.45 7.95
CA VAL A 29 0.21 4.59 8.15
C VAL A 29 -0.04 3.59 9.27
N ASP A 30 -0.57 4.05 10.40
CA ASP A 30 -0.93 3.17 11.52
C ASP A 30 -1.99 2.14 11.12
N PHE A 31 -2.95 2.53 10.27
CA PHE A 31 -4.00 1.63 9.81
C PHE A 31 -3.54 0.65 8.72
N CYS A 32 -2.82 1.12 7.71
CA CYS A 32 -2.34 0.32 6.58
C CYS A 32 -1.14 -0.56 6.95
N GLY A 33 -0.43 -0.22 8.02
CA GLY A 33 0.72 -0.95 8.51
C GLY A 33 1.91 -0.85 7.57
N SER A 34 2.79 -1.84 7.66
CA SER A 34 3.98 -1.90 6.81
C SER A 34 3.65 -2.34 5.38
N ILE A 35 4.63 -2.19 4.48
CA ILE A 35 4.50 -2.57 3.07
C ILE A 35 4.19 -4.07 2.89
N GLU A 36 4.63 -4.93 3.81
CA GLU A 36 4.37 -6.37 3.79
C GLU A 36 2.89 -6.71 4.01
N ASP A 37 2.21 -5.95 4.88
CA ASP A 37 0.81 -6.18 5.27
C ASP A 37 -0.18 -5.28 4.52
N GLY A 38 0.29 -4.18 3.94
CA GLY A 38 -0.53 -3.17 3.26
C GLY A 38 -1.48 -3.74 2.21
N GLY A 39 -1.09 -4.80 1.51
CA GLY A 39 -1.95 -5.44 0.51
C GLY A 39 -3.13 -6.21 1.10
N PHE A 40 -3.02 -6.75 2.31
CA PHE A 40 -4.17 -7.34 3.01
C PHE A 40 -5.14 -6.25 3.45
N VAL A 41 -4.62 -5.18 4.06
CA VAL A 41 -5.44 -4.06 4.55
C VAL A 41 -6.15 -3.36 3.39
N ALA A 42 -5.46 -3.10 2.28
CA ALA A 42 -6.05 -2.44 1.12
C ALA A 42 -7.24 -3.23 0.55
N ARG A 43 -7.15 -4.57 0.49
CA ARG A 43 -8.25 -5.43 0.04
C ARG A 43 -9.46 -5.33 0.98
N ARG A 44 -9.25 -5.25 2.29
CA ARG A 44 -10.31 -5.04 3.28
C ARG A 44 -10.95 -3.66 3.13
N LEU A 45 -10.16 -2.60 2.95
CA LEU A 45 -10.67 -1.26 2.77
C LEU A 45 -11.57 -1.12 1.53
N LYS A 46 -11.30 -1.87 0.45
CA LYS A 46 -12.18 -1.92 -0.74
C LYS A 46 -13.57 -2.51 -0.47
N GLU A 47 -13.75 -3.24 0.63
CA GLU A 47 -15.08 -3.72 1.04
C GLU A 47 -15.94 -2.53 1.49
N PHE A 48 -15.34 -1.50 2.11
CA PHE A 48 -16.00 -0.32 2.67
C PHE A 48 -16.06 0.86 1.71
N PHE A 49 -14.97 1.17 1.03
CA PHE A 49 -14.91 2.28 0.08
C PHE A 49 -15.38 1.84 -1.31
N LYS A 50 -16.30 2.60 -1.90
CA LYS A 50 -16.86 2.36 -3.25
C LYS A 50 -16.52 3.43 -4.28
N ALA A 51 -15.88 4.53 -3.85
CA ALA A 51 -15.47 5.59 -4.75
C ALA A 51 -14.34 5.07 -5.68
N PRO A 52 -14.48 5.19 -7.01
CA PRO A 52 -13.51 4.65 -7.97
C PRO A 52 -12.07 5.08 -7.67
N GLU A 53 -11.86 6.37 -7.41
CA GLU A 53 -10.57 6.98 -7.13
C GLU A 53 -9.88 6.39 -5.89
N ILE A 54 -10.65 6.07 -4.85
CA ILE A 54 -10.14 5.42 -3.64
C ILE A 54 -9.78 3.97 -3.96
N THR A 55 -10.63 3.26 -4.69
CA THR A 55 -10.39 1.85 -5.02
C THR A 55 -9.16 1.65 -5.89
N GLU A 56 -8.87 2.57 -6.81
CA GLU A 56 -7.65 2.56 -7.64
C GLU A 56 -6.38 2.74 -6.78
N ILE A 57 -6.42 3.65 -5.80
CA ILE A 57 -5.29 3.86 -4.88
C ILE A 57 -5.06 2.60 -4.03
N LEU A 58 -6.14 1.99 -3.51
CA LEU A 58 -6.06 0.74 -2.75
C LEU A 58 -5.52 -0.43 -3.59
N ASP A 59 -5.90 -0.52 -4.87
CA ASP A 59 -5.32 -1.52 -5.78
C ASP A 59 -3.83 -1.31 -6.01
N ARG A 60 -3.39 -0.04 -6.10
CA ARG A 60 -1.96 0.28 -6.20
C ARG A 60 -1.19 -0.13 -4.95
N ILE A 61 -1.73 0.13 -3.75
CA ILE A 61 -1.13 -0.32 -2.48
C ILE A 61 -0.97 -1.85 -2.49
N ALA A 62 -2.03 -2.59 -2.87
CA ALA A 62 -1.97 -4.04 -2.91
C ALA A 62 -0.94 -4.58 -3.91
N GLN A 63 -0.80 -3.94 -5.08
CA GLN A 63 0.22 -4.30 -6.06
C GLN A 63 1.64 -4.05 -5.56
N ILE A 64 1.90 -2.90 -4.92
CA ILE A 64 3.22 -2.56 -4.39
C ILE A 64 3.62 -3.55 -3.29
N SER A 65 2.72 -3.82 -2.33
CA SER A 65 2.95 -4.82 -1.28
C SER A 65 3.26 -6.21 -1.83
N GLU A 66 2.56 -6.63 -2.88
CA GLU A 66 2.79 -7.93 -3.51
C GLU A 66 4.11 -7.99 -4.28
N GLN A 67 4.49 -6.92 -4.98
CA GLN A 67 5.79 -6.81 -5.62
C GLN A 67 6.92 -6.83 -4.60
N TYR A 68 6.77 -6.10 -3.49
CA TYR A 68 7.76 -6.06 -2.42
C TYR A 68 8.01 -7.44 -1.85
N ARG A 69 6.95 -8.19 -1.49
CA ARG A 69 7.08 -9.58 -1.01
C ARG A 69 7.78 -10.48 -2.01
N LYS A 70 7.48 -10.35 -3.32
CA LYS A 70 8.14 -11.15 -4.35
C LYS A 70 9.63 -10.83 -4.43
N GLU A 71 10.01 -9.56 -4.33
CA GLU A 71 11.40 -9.14 -4.38
C GLU A 71 12.19 -9.57 -3.14
N THR A 72 11.60 -9.45 -1.94
CA THR A 72 12.26 -9.87 -0.69
C THR A 72 12.34 -11.39 -0.56
N LEU A 73 11.27 -12.14 -0.89
CA LEU A 73 11.31 -13.60 -0.91
C LEU A 73 12.25 -14.17 -1.98
N SER A 74 12.41 -13.48 -3.12
CA SER A 74 13.38 -13.90 -4.14
C SER A 74 14.83 -13.71 -3.69
N TYR A 75 15.06 -12.89 -2.66
CA TYR A 75 16.38 -12.64 -2.09
C TYR A 75 16.78 -13.70 -1.05
N ASP A 76 15.82 -14.29 -0.33
CA ASP A 76 16.06 -15.34 0.67
C ASP A 76 16.46 -16.72 0.09
N PHE A 77 16.38 -16.89 -1.23
CA PHE A 77 16.76 -18.13 -1.94
C PHE A 77 18.07 -18.02 -2.74
N CYS A 78 18.86 -16.96 -2.57
CA CYS A 78 20.16 -16.75 -3.23
C CYS A 78 21.33 -16.82 -2.25
#